data_AF-A0AAD4PM13-F1
#
_entry.id   AF-A0AAD4PM13-F1
#
_cell.length_a   1.000
_cell.length_b   1.000
_cell.length_c   1.000
_cell.angle_alpha   90.00
_cell.angle_beta   90.00
_cell.angle_gamma   90.00
#
_symmetry.space_group_name_H-M   'P 1'
#
loop_
_entity.id
_entity.type
_entity.pdbx_description
1 polymer ?
#
loop_
_entity_poly.entity_id
_entity_poly.type
_entity_poly.pdbx_seq_one_letter_code
_entity_poly.pdbx_strand_id
1 'polypeptide(L)'
;MPSDYKYDVHKCICDRPQKVFECGHCHHYFRGRIRLQCKVHPNDVFLMDFQSCPYCFGATKLAKESQLTWSQIRRMEDAKLPNDSDDF
;
A
#
# COMPACT_ATOMS: atom_id res chain seq x y z
N MET A 1 32.05 -4.54 -33.89
CA MET A 1 30.63 -4.61 -33.47
C MET A 1 30.06 -3.21 -33.54
N PRO A 2 28.83 -2.99 -34.04
CA PRO A 2 28.25 -1.65 -34.15
C PRO A 2 28.09 -1.02 -32.76
N SER A 3 28.56 0.21 -32.62
CA SER A 3 28.70 0.99 -31.37
C SER A 3 27.39 1.48 -30.76
N ASP A 4 26.26 1.20 -31.40
CA ASP A 4 25.01 1.95 -31.16
C ASP A 4 23.97 1.15 -30.35
N TYR A 5 24.36 0.00 -29.80
CA TYR A 5 23.50 -0.83 -28.95
C TYR A 5 23.35 -0.21 -27.55
N LYS A 6 22.33 0.65 -27.38
CA LYS A 6 21.92 1.17 -26.07
C LYS A 6 21.13 0.09 -25.33
N TYR A 7 21.71 -0.51 -24.30
CA TYR A 7 20.99 -1.40 -23.39
C TYR A 7 20.34 -0.55 -22.28
N ASP A 8 19.01 -0.63 -22.14
CA ASP A 8 18.29 -0.01 -21.03
C ASP A 8 18.44 -0.90 -19.78
N VAL A 9 19.33 -0.54 -18.87
CA VAL A 9 19.40 -1.20 -17.55
C VAL A 9 18.24 -0.68 -16.70
N HIS A 10 17.17 -1.47 -16.60
CA HIS A 10 16.07 -1.16 -15.70
C HIS A 10 16.36 -1.64 -14.28
N LYS A 11 16.14 -0.77 -13.28
CA LYS A 11 16.26 -1.13 -11.86
C LYS A 11 15.03 -1.92 -11.41
N CYS A 12 15.25 -3.04 -10.72
CA CYS A 12 14.18 -3.80 -10.09
C CYS A 12 13.53 -2.99 -8.96
N ILE A 13 12.20 -3.09 -8.84
CA ILE A 13 11.40 -2.40 -7.80
C ILE A 13 10.52 -3.35 -6.99
N CYS A 14 10.77 -4.66 -7.10
CA CYS A 14 9.97 -5.71 -6.45
C CYS A 14 10.09 -5.69 -4.92
N ASP A 15 11.27 -5.35 -4.37
CA ASP A 15 11.53 -5.33 -2.93
C ASP A 15 11.33 -3.95 -2.28
N ARG A 16 10.55 -3.07 -2.93
CA ARG A 16 10.26 -1.75 -2.37
C ARG A 16 9.52 -1.90 -1.01
N PRO A 17 9.86 -1.07 -0.01
CA PRO A 17 9.31 -1.22 1.34
C PRO A 17 7.80 -0.97 1.37
N GLN A 18 7.12 -1.64 2.29
CA GLN A 18 5.71 -1.37 2.58
C GLN A 18 5.57 -0.05 3.34
N LYS A 19 4.49 0.67 3.03
CA LYS A 19 4.11 1.94 3.64
C LYS A 19 2.69 1.83 4.16
N VAL A 20 2.32 2.81 4.98
CA VAL A 20 0.96 2.95 5.48
C VAL A 20 0.28 4.03 4.67
N PHE A 21 -0.93 3.76 4.21
CA PHE A 21 -1.73 4.69 3.42
C PHE A 21 -3.07 4.93 4.09
N GLU A 22 -3.57 6.15 3.96
CA GLU A 22 -4.95 6.53 4.24
C GLU A 22 -5.72 6.60 2.91
N CYS A 23 -6.88 5.95 2.83
CA CYS A 23 -7.74 6.10 1.68
C CYS A 23 -8.42 7.48 1.67
N GLY A 24 -8.19 8.30 0.65
CA GLY A 24 -8.88 9.59 0.52
C GLY A 24 -10.38 9.54 0.22
N HIS A 25 -11.01 8.35 0.21
CA HIS A 25 -12.46 8.20 0.02
C HIS A 25 -13.16 7.70 1.30
N CYS A 26 -12.70 6.57 1.87
CA CYS A 26 -13.30 5.99 3.07
C CYS A 26 -12.53 6.27 4.35
N HIS A 27 -11.41 6.99 4.28
CA HIS A 27 -10.53 7.35 5.41
C HIS A 27 -9.98 6.17 6.24
N HIS A 28 -10.13 4.93 5.74
CA HIS A 28 -9.52 3.77 6.36
C HIS A 28 -8.03 3.72 6.06
N TYR A 29 -7.27 3.27 7.07
CA TYR A 29 -5.84 3.04 6.93
C TYR A 29 -5.56 1.61 6.49
N PHE A 30 -4.58 1.45 5.60
CA PHE A 30 -4.11 0.15 5.16
C PHE A 30 -2.59 0.15 5.02
N ARG A 31 -1.97 -1.01 5.27
CA ARG A 31 -0.54 -1.23 5.14
C ARG A 31 -0.24 -2.09 3.92
N GLY A 32 0.66 -1.61 3.06
CA GLY A 32 1.13 -2.35 1.89
C GLY A 32 1.83 -1.43 0.91
N ARG A 33 1.58 -1.61 -0.39
CA ARG A 33 2.21 -0.82 -1.45
C ARG A 33 1.16 -0.48 -2.50
N ILE A 34 1.30 0.67 -3.14
CA ILE A 34 0.54 0.94 -4.37
C ILE A 34 1.20 0.13 -5.49
N ARG A 35 0.38 -0.54 -6.32
CA ARG A 35 0.88 -1.38 -7.42
C ARG A 35 1.62 -0.54 -8.45
N LEU A 36 2.88 -0.92 -8.70
CA LEU A 36 3.73 -0.40 -9.77
C LEU A 36 4.32 -1.62 -10.49
N GLN A 37 4.20 -1.62 -11.82
CA GLN A 37 4.74 -2.70 -12.66
C GLN A 37 6.27 -2.60 -12.70
N CYS A 38 6.95 -3.69 -12.37
CA CYS A 38 8.40 -3.75 -12.50
C CYS A 38 8.77 -3.98 -13.97
N LYS A 39 9.71 -3.18 -14.50
CA LYS A 39 10.22 -3.38 -15.87
C LYS A 39 11.12 -4.62 -16.01
N VAL A 40 11.73 -5.07 -14.92
CA VAL A 40 12.58 -6.28 -14.87
C VAL A 40 11.71 -7.53 -14.73
N HIS A 41 10.66 -7.46 -13.91
CA HIS A 41 9.73 -8.57 -13.66
C HIS A 41 8.28 -8.11 -13.93
N PRO A 42 7.85 -8.00 -15.19
CA PRO A 42 6.54 -7.43 -15.55
C PRO A 42 5.35 -8.31 -15.19
N ASN A 43 5.59 -9.61 -14.99
CA ASN A 43 4.56 -10.62 -14.70
C ASN A 43 4.42 -10.91 -13.19
N ASP A 44 5.33 -10.38 -12.37
CA ASP A 44 5.28 -10.59 -10.92
C ASP A 44 4.18 -9.73 -10.30
N VAL A 45 3.33 -10.37 -9.49
CA VAL A 45 2.26 -9.71 -8.75
C VAL A 45 2.40 -10.07 -7.29
N PHE A 46 2.35 -9.05 -6.43
CA PHE A 46 2.47 -9.21 -4.99
C PHE A 46 1.11 -8.99 -4.34
N LEU A 47 0.74 -9.86 -3.39
CA LEU A 47 -0.56 -9.80 -2.70
C LEU A 47 -0.83 -8.44 -2.04
N MET A 48 0.22 -7.79 -1.51
CA MET A 48 0.13 -6.51 -0.81
C MET A 48 0.37 -5.30 -1.72
N ASP A 49 0.31 -5.48 -3.05
CA ASP A 49 0.35 -4.41 -4.05
C ASP A 49 -1.08 -4.03 -4.46
N PHE A 50 -1.61 -3.01 -3.79
CA PHE A 50 -2.97 -2.55 -3.96
C PHE A 50 -3.13 -1.72 -5.24
N GLN A 51 -4.12 -2.09 -6.06
CA GLN A 51 -4.61 -1.27 -7.19
C GLN A 51 -5.79 -0.39 -6.77
N SER A 52 -6.55 -0.87 -5.79
CA SER A 52 -7.71 -0.21 -5.19
C SER A 52 -7.62 -0.28 -3.67
N CYS A 53 -8.38 0.56 -2.98
CA CYS A 53 -8.51 0.48 -1.53
C CYS A 53 -9.08 -0.89 -1.13
N PRO A 54 -8.48 -1.61 -0.16
CA PRO A 54 -8.95 -2.93 0.24
C PRO A 54 -10.33 -2.92 0.93
N TYR A 55 -10.79 -1.75 1.42
CA TYR A 55 -12.05 -1.64 2.16
C TYR A 55 -13.21 -1.20 1.27
N CYS A 56 -13.00 -0.19 0.41
CA CYS A 56 -14.06 0.40 -0.41
C CYS A 56 -13.87 0.19 -1.91
N PHE A 57 -12.81 -0.49 -2.34
CA PHE A 57 -12.42 -0.67 -3.74
C PHE A 57 -12.23 0.63 -4.54
N GLY A 58 -12.16 1.78 -3.85
CA GLY A 58 -11.89 3.08 -4.45
C GLY A 58 -10.48 3.19 -5.06
N ALA A 59 -10.29 4.15 -5.97
CA ALA A 59 -9.04 4.33 -6.67
C ALA A 59 -7.86 4.69 -5.74
N THR A 60 -6.73 4.01 -5.89
CA THR A 60 -5.49 4.28 -5.14
C THR A 60 -4.86 5.65 -5.44
N LYS A 61 -5.29 6.34 -6.51
CA LYS A 61 -4.87 7.70 -6.83
C LYS A 61 -5.17 8.70 -5.70
N LEU A 62 -6.18 8.42 -4.89
CA LEU A 62 -6.55 9.24 -3.73
C LEU A 62 -5.90 8.76 -2.41
N ALA A 63 -5.16 7.66 -2.44
CA ALA A 63 -4.47 7.16 -1.26
C ALA A 63 -3.26 8.05 -0.95
N LYS A 64 -3.15 8.50 0.31
CA LYS A 64 -2.04 9.33 0.79
C LYS A 64 -1.22 8.53 1.77
N GLU A 65 0.10 8.71 1.76
CA GLU A 65 0.97 8.11 2.78
C GLU A 65 0.62 8.72 4.15
N SER A 66 0.38 7.85 5.14
CA SER A 66 0.01 8.27 6.48
C SER A 66 1.23 8.77 7.25
N GLN A 67 1.01 9.79 8.10
CA GLN A 67 2.01 10.24 9.06
C GLN A 67 2.09 9.32 10.29
N LEU A 68 1.12 8.43 10.47
CA LEU A 68 1.05 7.49 11.57
C LEU A 68 1.73 6.18 11.20
N THR A 69 2.43 5.61 12.16
CA THR A 69 2.95 4.24 12.07
C THR A 69 1.80 3.23 12.14
N TRP A 70 2.01 2.04 11.58
CA TRP A 70 1.03 0.97 11.65
C TRP A 70 0.67 0.60 13.09
N SER A 71 1.65 0.59 14.01
CA SER A 71 1.42 0.30 15.41
C SER A 71 0.53 1.35 16.10
N GLN A 72 0.66 2.63 15.75
CA GLN A 72 -0.23 3.68 16.25
C GLN A 72 -1.65 3.49 15.74
N ILE A 73 -1.82 3.16 14.45
CA ILE A 73 -3.14 2.88 13.86
C ILE A 73 -3.80 1.68 14.52
N ARG A 74 -3.07 0.57 14.69
CA ARG A 74 -3.61 -0.62 15.36
C ARG A 74 -4.00 -0.36 16.80
N ARG A 75 -3.18 0.39 17.54
CA ARG A 75 -3.55 0.86 18.88
C ARG A 75 -4.82 1.72 18.85
N MET A 76 -4.97 2.55 17.81
CA MET A 76 -6.17 3.26 17.37
C MET A 76 -7.41 2.37 17.36
N GLU A 77 -7.38 1.42 16.44
CA GLU A 77 -8.49 0.53 16.05
C GLU A 77 -8.84 -0.49 17.13
N ASP A 78 -7.83 -1.02 17.83
CA ASP A 78 -8.00 -2.08 18.84
C ASP A 78 -8.30 -1.50 20.24
N ALA A 79 -8.44 -0.18 20.37
CA ALA A 79 -8.75 0.46 21.65
C ALA A 79 -10.16 0.09 22.13
N LYS A 80 -10.26 -0.46 23.34
CA LYS A 80 -11.55 -0.69 23.99
C LYS A 80 -12.18 0.65 24.36
N LEU A 81 -13.38 0.90 23.87
CA LEU A 81 -14.11 2.12 24.20
C LEU A 81 -14.78 1.97 25.58
N PRO A 82 -14.68 2.98 26.46
CA PRO A 82 -15.27 2.93 27.79
C PRO A 82 -16.79 3.20 27.72
N ASN A 83 -17.53 2.30 27.06
CA ASN A 83 -18.98 2.07 27.24
C ASN A 83 -19.48 0.85 26.45
N ASP A 84 -18.60 -0.06 26.03
CA ASP A 84 -18.98 -1.30 25.34
C ASP A 84 -19.45 -2.36 26.36
N SER A 85 -20.24 -1.92 27.34
CA SER A 85 -20.89 -2.81 28.30
C SER A 85 -21.93 -3.62 27.54
N ASP A 86 -21.52 -4.79 27.06
CA ASP A 86 -22.38 -5.94 26.75
C ASP A 86 -23.04 -6.47 28.05
N ASP A 87 -23.67 -5.60 28.82
CA ASP A 87 -24.53 -6.00 29.95
C ASP A 87 -25.90 -6.39 29.38
N PHE A 88 -25.98 -7.62 28.86
CA PHE A 88 -27.22 -8.34 28.55
C PHE A 88 -27.45 -9.46 29.57
#